data_AF-A0A2M9HJG9-F1
#
_entry.id   AF-A0A2M9HJG9-F1
#
_cell.length_a   1.000
_cell.length_b   1.000
_cell.length_c   1.000
_cell.angle_alpha   90.00
_cell.angle_beta   90.00
_cell.angle_gamma   90.00
#
_symmetry.space_group_name_H-M   'P 1'
#
loop_
_entity.id
_entity.type
_entity.pdbx_description
1 polymer ?
#
loop_
_entity_poly.entity_id
_entity_poly.type
_entity_poly.pdbx_seq_one_letter_code
_entity_poly.pdbx_strand_id
1 'polypeptide(L)'
;MAGIETSTRQFQKDLRSLEINWSAIDMVANRQVSIDVQMSDRHSSFDTTSIPLNMDAFQLLQDIDRFTREIARLMGLHSSYNNLSTPRLLKNVRDNLSLLDMMPVSTVQKLANNACKLVERLVYLLNPPESTRMIGWCPDCNYELRADERELAGGWLECSRCRTTHRVKDIHELDMLRLRLSGVKGTPAQLHRLFKPWGIDIKAGTIRTWGHRGIIKPIEHNGNAPVYLIWDIWQAHTRFAGYNRARRHSKSRATSV
;
A
#
# COMPACT_ATOMS: atom_id res chain seq x y z
N MET A 1 1.15 36.42 9.91
CA MET A 1 2.52 35.87 9.84
C MET A 1 2.74 34.65 10.76
N ALA A 2 2.06 34.55 11.92
CA ALA A 2 2.17 33.39 12.84
C ALA A 2 1.77 32.00 12.26
N GLY A 3 0.86 31.95 11.27
CA GLY A 3 0.45 30.68 10.64
C GLY A 3 1.50 30.06 9.71
N ILE A 4 2.39 30.87 9.12
CA ILE A 4 3.41 30.41 8.17
C ILE A 4 4.58 29.77 8.93
N GLU A 5 5.04 30.38 10.02
CA GLU A 5 6.11 29.83 10.87
C GLU A 5 5.73 28.48 11.49
N THR A 6 4.45 28.33 11.86
CA THR A 6 3.92 27.07 12.38
C THR A 6 3.90 25.98 11.31
N SER A 7 3.56 26.34 10.06
CA SER A 7 3.57 25.42 8.91
C SER A 7 4.99 24.98 8.53
N THR A 8 5.99 25.87 8.59
CA THR A 8 7.38 25.55 8.28
C THR A 8 8.01 24.64 9.35
N ARG A 9 7.73 24.90 10.63
CA ARG A 9 8.18 24.02 11.74
C ARG A 9 7.52 22.63 11.68
N GLN A 10 6.23 22.57 11.35
CA GLN A 10 5.54 21.28 11.17
C GLN A 10 6.11 20.51 9.98
N PHE A 11 6.37 21.18 8.86
CA PHE A 11 6.99 20.55 7.69
C PHE A 11 8.39 19.98 7.99
N GLN A 12 9.22 20.72 8.72
CA GLN A 12 10.52 20.24 9.21
C GLN A 12 10.40 19.00 10.08
N LYS A 13 9.43 19.00 11.01
CA LYS A 13 9.13 17.86 11.88
C LYS A 13 8.66 16.65 11.08
N ASP A 14 7.87 16.86 10.04
CA ASP A 14 7.35 15.80 9.18
C ASP A 14 8.48 15.14 8.37
N LEU A 15 9.35 15.94 7.73
CA LEU A 15 10.53 15.41 7.01
C LEU A 15 11.46 14.63 7.95
N ARG A 16 11.68 15.12 9.16
CA ARG A 16 12.47 14.40 10.18
C ARG A 16 11.81 13.08 10.58
N SER A 17 10.49 13.06 10.70
CA SER A 17 9.75 11.84 11.03
C SER A 17 9.85 10.78 9.92
N LEU A 18 9.79 11.19 8.65
CA LEU A 18 9.98 10.29 7.51
C LEU A 18 11.40 9.71 7.47
N GLU A 19 12.42 10.51 7.76
CA GLU A 19 13.82 10.05 7.78
C GLU A 19 14.08 9.05 8.92
N ILE A 20 13.69 9.39 10.15
CA ILE A 20 13.95 8.55 11.34
C ILE A 20 13.27 7.19 11.21
N ASN A 21 12.03 7.18 10.72
CA ASN A 21 11.26 5.95 10.61
C ASN A 21 11.52 5.19 9.30
N TRP A 22 12.38 5.68 8.41
CA TRP A 22 12.64 5.03 7.12
C TRP A 22 13.08 3.58 7.28
N SER A 23 14.03 3.30 8.18
CA SER A 23 14.50 1.94 8.41
C SER A 23 13.39 1.03 8.92
N ALA A 24 12.51 1.54 9.79
CA ALA A 24 11.36 0.79 10.27
C ALA A 24 10.36 0.49 9.12
N ILE A 25 10.09 1.45 8.23
CA ILE A 25 9.23 1.22 7.06
C ILE A 25 9.89 0.23 6.10
N ASP A 26 11.19 0.38 5.83
CA ASP A 26 11.96 -0.52 4.97
C ASP A 26 11.99 -1.94 5.53
N MET A 27 12.17 -2.09 6.84
CA MET A 27 12.05 -3.37 7.55
C MET A 27 10.63 -3.94 7.51
N VAL A 28 9.57 -3.12 7.58
CA VAL A 28 8.18 -3.58 7.44
C VAL A 28 7.88 -3.98 6.00
N ALA A 29 8.38 -3.23 5.02
CA ALA A 29 8.22 -3.50 3.59
C ALA A 29 8.98 -4.75 3.14
N ASN A 30 10.23 -4.91 3.61
CA ASN A 30 11.17 -5.97 3.22
C ASN A 30 11.33 -7.09 4.26
N ARG A 31 10.62 -7.01 5.40
CA ARG A 31 10.49 -8.00 6.49
C ARG A 31 11.81 -8.60 7.04
N GLN A 32 12.64 -7.76 7.67
CA GLN A 32 13.57 -8.21 8.70
C GLN A 32 13.27 -7.52 10.02
N VAL A 33 12.45 -8.11 10.88
CA VAL A 33 12.63 -8.02 12.34
C VAL A 33 12.35 -9.41 12.88
N SER A 34 13.43 -10.18 13.05
CA SER A 34 13.45 -11.32 13.94
C SER A 34 13.16 -10.78 15.35
N ILE A 35 11.96 -11.00 15.86
CA ILE A 35 11.72 -10.87 17.29
C ILE A 35 12.21 -12.18 17.88
N ASP A 36 13.45 -12.15 18.37
CA ASP A 36 14.04 -13.18 19.21
C ASP A 36 13.24 -13.23 20.52
N VAL A 37 12.43 -14.26 20.69
CA VAL A 37 11.92 -14.65 22.01
C VAL A 37 12.61 -15.97 22.33
N GLN A 38 13.69 -15.86 23.08
CA GLN A 38 14.27 -16.97 23.81
C GLN A 38 13.19 -17.60 24.70
N MET A 39 12.71 -18.77 24.33
CA MET A 39 12.11 -19.74 25.25
C MET A 39 12.59 -21.12 24.80
N SER A 40 13.29 -21.77 25.71
CA SER A 40 13.89 -23.10 25.62
C SER A 40 12.88 -24.20 25.25
N ASP A 41 13.40 -25.20 24.53
CA ASP A 41 12.88 -26.56 24.36
C ASP A 41 11.59 -26.79 23.57
N ARG A 42 11.75 -27.11 22.27
CA ARG A 42 11.54 -28.46 21.67
C ARG A 42 11.44 -28.38 20.15
N HIS A 43 12.04 -29.38 19.50
CA HIS A 43 12.11 -29.60 18.05
C HIS A 43 10.95 -29.05 17.21
N SER A 44 11.26 -28.10 16.32
CA SER A 44 10.57 -27.98 15.03
C SER A 44 11.51 -27.43 13.96
N SER A 45 11.56 -28.14 12.83
CA SER A 45 12.36 -27.81 11.67
C SER A 45 11.92 -26.47 11.08
N PHE A 46 12.81 -25.48 11.08
CA PHE A 46 12.55 -24.17 10.49
C PHE A 46 12.54 -24.27 8.96
N ASP A 47 11.33 -24.29 8.39
CA ASP A 47 11.12 -23.91 6.99
C ASP A 47 11.40 -22.39 6.89
N THR A 48 12.45 -22.03 6.15
CA THR A 48 12.79 -20.64 5.79
C THR A 48 11.75 -20.11 4.80
N THR A 49 10.54 -19.89 5.29
CA THR A 49 9.47 -19.28 4.52
C THR A 49 9.80 -17.82 4.27
N SER A 50 10.14 -17.46 3.03
CA SER A 50 10.23 -16.06 2.61
C SER A 50 8.88 -15.38 2.91
N ILE A 51 8.92 -14.46 3.86
CA ILE A 51 7.77 -13.79 4.49
C ILE A 51 7.28 -12.65 3.53
N PRO A 52 5.99 -12.28 3.50
CA PRO A 52 5.40 -11.47 2.44
C PRO A 52 5.78 -9.98 2.56
N LEU A 53 6.00 -9.35 1.39
CA LEU A 53 6.08 -7.89 1.23
C LEU A 53 4.83 -7.23 1.82
N ASN A 54 5.01 -6.28 2.73
CA ASN A 54 3.94 -5.39 3.14
C ASN A 54 3.76 -4.34 2.04
N MET A 55 2.77 -4.53 1.17
CA MET A 55 2.54 -3.67 0.00
C MET A 55 2.23 -2.22 0.38
N ASP A 56 1.64 -1.98 1.55
CA ASP A 56 1.35 -0.62 2.03
C ASP A 56 2.64 0.08 2.45
N ALA A 57 3.51 -0.63 3.16
CA ALA A 57 4.84 -0.15 3.48
C ALA A 57 5.69 0.06 2.21
N PHE A 58 5.63 -0.87 1.25
CA PHE A 58 6.33 -0.74 -0.03
C PHE A 58 5.83 0.47 -0.83
N GLN A 59 4.51 0.64 -0.95
CA GLN A 59 3.92 1.79 -1.65
C GLN A 59 4.25 3.10 -0.92
N LEU A 60 4.26 3.10 0.42
CA LEU A 60 4.68 4.25 1.22
C LEU A 60 6.15 4.61 0.95
N LEU A 61 7.06 3.62 0.86
CA LEU A 61 8.47 3.88 0.47
C LEU A 61 8.57 4.51 -0.91
N GLN A 62 7.82 4.00 -1.89
CA GLN A 62 7.80 4.55 -3.25
C GLN A 62 7.25 5.98 -3.29
N ASP A 63 6.20 6.25 -2.52
CA ASP A 63 5.59 7.58 -2.45
C ASP A 63 6.52 8.58 -1.74
N ILE A 64 7.21 8.17 -0.66
CA ILE A 64 8.24 8.98 0.00
C ILE A 64 9.42 9.24 -0.94
N ASP A 65 9.89 8.24 -1.69
CA ASP A 65 10.98 8.42 -2.67
C ASP A 65 10.58 9.42 -3.77
N ARG A 66 9.41 9.25 -4.37
CA ARG A 66 8.88 10.18 -5.38
C ARG A 66 8.79 11.60 -4.84
N PHE A 67 8.22 11.76 -3.65
CA PHE A 67 8.08 13.05 -2.98
C PHE A 67 9.44 13.70 -2.69
N THR A 68 10.39 12.94 -2.17
CA THR A 68 11.73 13.44 -1.84
C THR A 68 12.47 13.89 -3.10
N ARG A 69 12.34 13.14 -4.21
CA ARG A 69 12.92 13.51 -5.51
C ARG A 69 12.27 14.75 -6.10
N GLU A 70 10.95 14.92 -5.93
CA GLU A 70 10.25 16.13 -6.37
C GLU A 70 10.79 17.36 -5.64
N ILE A 71 10.94 17.31 -4.31
CA ILE A 71 11.51 18.41 -3.53
C ILE A 71 12.95 18.70 -3.95
N ALA A 72 13.80 17.66 -4.07
CA ALA A 72 15.19 17.83 -4.45
C ALA A 72 15.34 18.49 -5.84
N ARG A 73 14.44 18.18 -6.79
CA ARG A 73 14.38 18.84 -8.09
C ARG A 73 13.97 20.29 -7.99
N LEU A 74 12.94 20.60 -7.19
CA LEU A 74 12.50 21.98 -6.98
C LEU A 74 13.59 22.84 -6.34
N MET A 75 14.38 22.27 -5.44
CA MET A 75 15.51 22.94 -4.78
C MET A 75 16.77 23.03 -5.66
N GLY A 76 16.75 22.50 -6.88
CA GLY A 76 17.89 22.54 -7.79
C GLY A 76 19.09 21.70 -7.34
N LEU A 77 18.89 20.67 -6.50
CA LEU A 77 19.95 19.82 -5.94
C LEU A 77 20.48 18.78 -6.95
N HIS A 78 20.67 19.22 -8.21
CA HIS A 78 20.75 18.36 -9.38
C HIS A 78 21.96 17.43 -9.43
N SER A 79 23.06 17.79 -8.78
CA SER A 79 24.33 17.04 -8.82
C SER A 79 24.41 15.86 -7.85
N SER A 80 23.45 15.72 -6.91
CA SER A 80 23.56 14.74 -5.81
C SER A 80 22.55 13.60 -5.85
N TYR A 81 21.44 13.66 -6.59
CA TYR A 81 20.25 12.83 -6.29
C TYR A 81 19.97 11.59 -7.16
N ASN A 82 20.65 11.40 -8.31
CA ASN A 82 20.31 10.28 -9.23
C ASN A 82 20.64 8.88 -8.65
N ASN A 83 21.63 8.76 -7.77
CA ASN A 83 22.06 7.50 -7.16
C ASN A 83 22.01 7.49 -5.62
N LEU A 84 21.48 8.54 -4.98
CA LEU A 84 21.33 8.54 -3.52
C LEU A 84 20.11 7.73 -3.09
N SER A 85 20.28 7.00 -1.98
CA SER A 85 19.16 6.40 -1.27
C SER A 85 18.26 7.49 -0.70
N THR A 86 16.95 7.21 -0.66
CA THR A 86 15.92 8.14 -0.17
C THR A 86 16.23 8.76 1.20
N PRO A 87 16.78 8.03 2.21
CA PRO A 87 17.15 8.63 3.51
C PRO A 87 18.21 9.71 3.40
N ARG A 88 19.23 9.48 2.56
CA ARG A 88 20.30 10.46 2.34
C ARG A 88 19.77 11.68 1.60
N LEU A 89 18.83 11.46 0.68
CA LEU A 89 18.18 12.55 -0.04
C LEU A 89 17.25 13.37 0.88
N LEU A 90 16.50 12.73 1.78
CA LEU A 90 15.70 13.40 2.82
C LEU A 90 16.58 14.25 3.73
N LYS A 91 17.72 13.71 4.18
CA LYS A 91 18.69 14.47 4.97
C LYS A 91 19.22 15.69 4.20
N ASN A 92 19.63 15.52 2.94
CA ASN A 92 20.12 16.62 2.11
C ASN A 92 19.05 17.70 1.90
N VAL A 93 17.79 17.32 1.68
CA VAL A 93 16.67 18.25 1.59
C VAL A 93 16.52 19.03 2.90
N ARG A 94 16.58 18.34 4.06
CA ARG A 94 16.50 18.97 5.38
C ARG A 94 17.63 19.96 5.65
N ASP A 95 18.85 19.63 5.25
CA ASP A 95 20.03 20.47 5.45
C ASP A 95 19.98 21.75 4.58
N ASN A 96 19.18 21.75 3.50
CA ASN A 96 19.06 22.86 2.54
C ASN A 96 17.70 23.56 2.58
N LEU A 97 16.90 23.41 3.64
CA LEU A 97 15.52 23.92 3.68
C LEU A 97 15.38 25.43 3.47
N SER A 98 16.42 26.21 3.74
CA SER A 98 16.46 27.65 3.45
C SER A 98 16.23 27.97 1.97
N LEU A 99 16.52 27.04 1.05
CA LEU A 99 16.23 27.20 -0.37
C LEU A 99 14.72 27.21 -0.68
N LEU A 100 13.88 26.68 0.22
CA LEU A 100 12.43 26.72 0.07
C LEU A 100 11.85 28.09 0.44
N ASP A 101 12.55 28.91 1.21
CA ASP A 101 12.10 30.27 1.55
C ASP A 101 12.04 31.17 0.30
N MET A 102 12.80 30.81 -0.75
CA MET A 102 12.82 31.50 -2.04
C MET A 102 11.70 31.03 -2.98
N MET A 103 10.90 30.04 -2.59
CA MET A 103 9.83 29.46 -3.40
C MET A 103 8.48 30.14 -3.14
N PRO A 104 7.53 30.07 -4.09
CA PRO A 104 6.17 30.57 -3.85
C PRO A 104 5.52 29.89 -2.63
N VAL A 105 4.85 30.68 -1.80
CA VAL A 105 4.16 30.20 -0.58
C VAL A 105 3.20 29.04 -0.87
N SER A 106 2.48 29.10 -1.99
CA SER A 106 1.57 28.04 -2.43
C SER A 106 2.27 26.71 -2.69
N THR A 107 3.51 26.75 -3.18
CA THR A 107 4.33 25.55 -3.45
C THR A 107 4.80 24.94 -2.13
N VAL A 108 5.32 25.76 -1.24
CA VAL A 108 5.75 25.33 0.11
C VAL A 108 4.58 24.72 0.87
N GLN A 109 3.39 25.32 0.80
CA GLN A 109 2.19 24.80 1.45
C GLN A 109 1.72 23.46 0.86
N LYS A 110 1.83 23.26 -0.46
CA LYS A 110 1.55 21.95 -1.09
C LYS A 110 2.52 20.87 -0.63
N LEU A 111 3.82 21.20 -0.57
CA LEU A 111 4.84 20.27 -0.07
C LEU A 111 4.62 19.91 1.40
N ALA A 112 4.27 20.90 2.23
CA ALA A 112 3.94 20.70 3.64
C ALA A 112 2.73 19.76 3.81
N ASN A 113 1.65 19.99 3.04
CA ASN A 113 0.47 19.12 3.06
C ASN A 113 0.81 17.69 2.61
N ASN A 114 1.68 17.52 1.62
CA ASN A 114 2.09 16.21 1.14
C ASN A 114 2.96 15.47 2.17
N ALA A 115 3.91 16.14 2.83
CA ALA A 115 4.71 15.55 3.90
C ALA A 115 3.84 15.11 5.07
N CYS A 116 2.91 15.97 5.51
CA CYS A 116 1.96 15.66 6.57
C CYS A 116 1.15 14.40 6.24
N LYS A 117 0.63 14.28 5.02
CA LYS A 117 -0.07 13.06 4.55
C LYS A 117 0.79 11.80 4.63
N LEU A 118 2.08 11.89 4.24
CA LEU A 118 3.00 10.75 4.31
C LEU A 118 3.30 10.36 5.76
N VAL A 119 3.41 11.32 6.67
CA VAL A 119 3.61 11.08 8.09
C VAL A 119 2.37 10.48 8.75
N GLU A 120 1.16 10.96 8.42
CA GLU A 120 -0.10 10.35 8.87
C GLU A 120 -0.12 8.86 8.48
N ARG A 121 0.17 8.54 7.22
CA ARG A 121 0.25 7.15 6.72
C ARG A 121 1.29 6.32 7.48
N LEU A 122 2.46 6.89 7.72
CA LEU A 122 3.51 6.26 8.51
C LEU A 122 3.01 5.92 9.92
N VAL A 123 2.32 6.84 10.59
CA VAL A 123 1.79 6.62 11.94
C VAL A 123 0.76 5.49 11.95
N TYR A 124 -0.16 5.45 10.98
CA TYR A 124 -1.15 4.38 10.87
C TYR A 124 -0.53 3.02 10.53
N LEU A 125 0.52 3.00 9.71
CA LEU A 125 1.25 1.77 9.38
C LEU A 125 1.95 1.20 10.62
N LEU A 126 2.58 2.05 11.42
CA LEU A 126 3.31 1.63 12.62
C LEU A 126 2.41 1.38 13.84
N ASN A 127 1.28 2.09 13.94
CA ASN A 127 0.36 2.03 15.08
C ASN A 127 -1.11 1.97 14.59
N PRO A 128 -1.53 0.84 14.01
CA PRO A 128 -2.91 0.70 13.55
C PRO A 128 -3.90 0.71 14.72
N PRO A 129 -5.04 1.45 14.64
CA PRO A 129 -6.09 1.39 15.63
C PRO A 129 -6.64 -0.04 15.74
N GLU A 130 -6.77 -0.55 16.97
CA GLU A 130 -7.32 -1.87 17.22
C GLU A 130 -8.71 -2.01 16.57
N SER A 131 -8.99 -3.18 15.98
CA SER A 131 -10.24 -3.54 15.28
C SER A 131 -10.52 -2.95 13.88
N THR A 132 -9.64 -2.12 13.31
CA THR A 132 -9.81 -1.61 11.94
C THR A 132 -8.80 -2.19 10.96
N ARG A 133 -9.26 -2.59 9.77
CA ARG A 133 -8.38 -3.03 8.66
C ARG A 133 -8.36 -2.00 7.55
N MET A 134 -7.21 -1.85 6.90
CA MET A 134 -7.07 -0.98 5.74
C MET A 134 -7.86 -1.53 4.55
N ILE A 135 -8.58 -0.64 3.88
CA ILE A 135 -9.40 -0.90 2.69
C ILE A 135 -8.69 -0.41 1.44
N GLY A 136 -8.02 0.74 1.53
CA GLY A 136 -7.37 1.36 0.39
C GLY A 136 -7.24 2.86 0.57
N TRP A 137 -7.18 3.59 -0.53
CA TRP A 137 -7.01 5.04 -0.53
C TRP A 137 -8.28 5.75 -0.97
N CYS A 138 -8.64 6.83 -0.29
CA CYS A 138 -9.71 7.71 -0.73
C CYS A 138 -9.38 8.30 -2.12
N PRO A 139 -10.24 8.11 -3.13
CA PRO A 139 -10.01 8.62 -4.48
C PRO A 139 -9.86 10.15 -4.54
N ASP A 140 -10.56 10.88 -3.67
CA ASP A 140 -10.62 12.34 -3.73
C ASP A 140 -9.44 13.01 -3.02
N CYS A 141 -9.09 12.52 -1.83
CA CYS A 141 -8.09 13.19 -0.98
C CYS A 141 -6.84 12.35 -0.70
N ASN A 142 -6.82 11.10 -1.17
CA ASN A 142 -5.75 10.12 -0.97
C ASN A 142 -5.45 9.84 0.51
N TYR A 143 -6.45 9.98 1.37
CA TYR A 143 -6.40 9.59 2.78
C TYR A 143 -6.58 8.09 2.91
N GLU A 144 -5.85 7.46 3.82
CA GLU A 144 -5.98 6.02 4.10
C GLU A 144 -7.39 5.74 4.63
N LEU A 145 -8.07 4.81 3.97
CA LEU A 145 -9.38 4.35 4.35
C LEU A 145 -9.22 3.05 5.12
N ARG A 146 -9.62 3.08 6.39
CA ARG A 146 -9.69 1.91 7.26
C ARG A 146 -11.14 1.68 7.64
N ALA A 147 -11.52 0.43 7.79
CA ALA A 147 -12.87 0.06 8.16
C ALA A 147 -12.85 -1.08 9.18
N ASP A 148 -13.81 -1.05 10.11
CA ASP A 148 -14.11 -2.18 10.97
C ASP A 148 -14.97 -3.24 10.25
N GLU A 149 -15.15 -4.42 10.86
CA GLU A 149 -15.94 -5.49 10.25
C GLU A 149 -17.39 -5.10 9.93
N ARG A 150 -17.99 -4.15 10.65
CA ARG A 150 -19.37 -3.69 10.43
C ARG A 150 -19.46 -2.75 9.23
N GLU A 151 -18.54 -1.80 9.12
CA GLU A 151 -18.42 -0.89 7.98
C GLU A 151 -18.16 -1.67 6.69
N LEU A 152 -17.32 -2.70 6.78
CA LEU A 152 -17.04 -3.63 5.68
C LEU A 152 -18.26 -4.45 5.27
N ALA A 153 -19.07 -4.90 6.23
CA ALA A 153 -20.33 -5.57 5.92
C ALA A 153 -21.34 -4.63 5.23
N GLY A 154 -21.31 -3.34 5.56
CA GLY A 154 -22.12 -2.31 4.91
C GLY A 154 -21.71 -2.00 3.46
N GLY A 155 -20.45 -2.24 3.10
CA GLY A 155 -19.93 -2.07 1.73
C GLY A 155 -19.70 -0.62 1.29
N TRP A 156 -19.93 0.33 2.18
CA TRP A 156 -19.71 1.76 2.01
C TRP A 156 -18.84 2.28 3.15
N LEU A 157 -18.00 3.26 2.83
CA LEU A 157 -17.08 3.84 3.79
C LEU A 157 -17.00 5.35 3.59
N GLU A 158 -17.18 6.11 4.67
CA GLU A 158 -16.96 7.55 4.67
C GLU A 158 -15.50 7.85 4.93
N CYS A 159 -14.90 8.72 4.12
CA CYS A 159 -13.56 9.21 4.38
C CYS A 159 -13.56 10.16 5.59
N SER A 160 -12.88 9.79 6.67
CA SER A 160 -12.77 10.62 7.89
C SER A 160 -12.18 12.02 7.64
N ARG A 161 -11.48 12.21 6.52
CA ARG A 161 -10.85 13.49 6.14
C ARG A 161 -11.76 14.36 5.26
N CYS A 162 -12.12 13.86 4.07
CA CYS A 162 -12.88 14.66 3.10
C CYS A 162 -14.39 14.47 3.20
N ARG A 163 -14.86 13.56 4.06
CA ARG A 163 -16.27 13.24 4.29
C ARG A 163 -16.99 12.65 3.07
N THR A 164 -16.29 12.42 1.96
CA THR A 164 -16.87 11.70 0.82
C THR A 164 -17.11 10.24 1.18
N THR A 165 -18.30 9.74 0.84
CA THR A 165 -18.64 8.32 0.97
C THR A 165 -18.29 7.58 -0.31
N HIS A 166 -17.57 6.47 -0.16
CA HIS A 166 -17.12 5.62 -1.26
C HIS A 166 -17.65 4.20 -1.09
N ARG A 167 -17.89 3.52 -2.20
CA ARG A 167 -18.11 2.07 -2.17
C ARG A 167 -16.77 1.38 -1.98
N VAL A 168 -16.70 0.45 -1.03
CA VAL A 168 -15.50 -0.37 -0.76
C VAL A 168 -15.02 -1.07 -2.03
N LYS A 169 -15.95 -1.54 -2.86
CA LYS A 169 -15.64 -2.18 -4.15
C LYS A 169 -14.90 -1.24 -5.11
N ASP A 170 -15.32 0.02 -5.19
CA ASP A 170 -14.77 0.98 -6.15
C ASP A 170 -13.36 1.42 -5.71
N ILE A 171 -13.14 1.53 -4.38
CA ILE A 171 -11.80 1.75 -3.80
C ILE A 171 -10.86 0.61 -4.18
N HIS A 172 -11.28 -0.64 -3.96
CA HIS A 172 -10.48 -1.80 -4.34
C HIS A 172 -10.22 -1.84 -5.85
N GLU A 173 -11.20 -1.46 -6.69
CA GLU A 173 -11.03 -1.41 -8.14
C GLU A 173 -9.98 -0.37 -8.56
N LEU A 174 -10.03 0.83 -7.98
CA LEU A 174 -9.05 1.90 -8.24
C LEU A 174 -7.64 1.53 -7.79
N ASP A 175 -7.52 0.89 -6.63
CA ASP A 175 -6.22 0.44 -6.15
C ASP A 175 -5.67 -0.73 -6.97
N MET A 176 -6.52 -1.63 -7.44
CA MET A 176 -6.12 -2.69 -8.38
C MET A 176 -5.70 -2.11 -9.74
N LEU A 177 -6.32 -1.02 -10.20
CA LEU A 177 -5.88 -0.28 -11.39
C LEU A 177 -4.50 0.37 -11.16
N ARG A 178 -4.24 0.92 -9.97
CA ARG A 178 -2.91 1.45 -9.61
C ARG A 178 -1.85 0.36 -9.57
N LEU A 179 -2.15 -0.79 -8.96
CA LEU A 179 -1.24 -1.95 -8.92
C LEU A 179 -0.98 -2.53 -10.31
N ARG A 180 -1.96 -2.48 -11.22
CA ARG A 180 -1.78 -2.81 -12.63
C ARG A 180 -0.75 -1.89 -13.30
N LEU A 181 -0.86 -0.57 -13.09
CA LEU A 181 0.09 0.40 -13.63
C LEU A 181 1.50 0.20 -13.07
N SER A 182 1.61 -0.24 -11.82
CA SER A 182 2.89 -0.59 -11.17
C SER A 182 3.47 -1.94 -11.61
N GLY A 183 2.78 -2.72 -12.45
CA GLY A 183 3.30 -3.99 -12.99
C GLY A 183 3.45 -5.11 -11.96
N VAL A 184 2.70 -5.07 -10.86
CA VAL A 184 2.82 -6.03 -9.76
C VAL A 184 2.50 -7.46 -10.25
N LYS A 185 3.45 -8.36 -10.02
CA LYS A 185 3.39 -9.77 -10.42
C LYS A 185 3.88 -10.69 -9.32
N GLY A 186 3.45 -11.94 -9.36
CA GLY A 186 3.90 -12.95 -8.39
C GLY A 186 3.39 -14.35 -8.68
N THR A 187 3.91 -15.30 -7.93
CA THR A 187 3.41 -16.68 -7.92
C THR A 187 2.04 -16.76 -7.23
N PRO A 188 1.25 -17.83 -7.43
CA PRO A 188 -0.03 -18.03 -6.74
C PRO A 188 0.02 -17.88 -5.22
N ALA A 189 1.10 -18.33 -4.59
CA ALA A 189 1.27 -18.20 -3.14
C ALA A 189 1.55 -16.75 -2.71
N GLN A 190 2.39 -16.05 -3.47
CA GLN A 190 2.68 -14.63 -3.23
C GLN A 190 1.41 -13.78 -3.44
N LEU A 191 0.66 -14.03 -4.52
CA LEU A 191 -0.54 -13.26 -4.83
C LEU A 191 -1.69 -13.54 -3.86
N HIS A 192 -1.91 -14.80 -3.43
CA HIS A 192 -2.86 -15.10 -2.34
C HIS A 192 -2.56 -14.29 -1.07
N ARG A 193 -1.28 -14.28 -0.66
CA ARG A 193 -0.84 -13.53 0.52
C ARG A 193 -1.01 -12.02 0.32
N LEU A 194 -0.85 -11.53 -0.91
CA LEU A 194 -0.99 -10.12 -1.27
C LEU A 194 -2.46 -9.64 -1.25
N PHE A 195 -3.42 -10.50 -1.61
CA PHE A 195 -4.84 -10.18 -1.55
C PHE A 195 -5.44 -10.26 -0.13
N LYS A 196 -4.86 -11.05 0.77
CA LYS A 196 -5.40 -11.31 2.11
C LYS A 196 -5.61 -10.05 2.98
N PRO A 197 -4.67 -9.08 3.06
CA PRO A 197 -4.86 -7.85 3.84
C PRO A 197 -6.07 -7.01 3.40
N TRP A 198 -6.42 -7.10 2.12
CA TRP A 198 -7.52 -6.37 1.49
C TRP A 198 -8.89 -7.05 1.74
N GLY A 199 -8.92 -8.12 2.54
CA GLY A 199 -10.12 -8.94 2.75
C GLY A 199 -10.55 -9.75 1.52
N ILE A 200 -9.69 -9.83 0.50
CA ILE A 200 -9.95 -10.59 -0.73
C ILE A 200 -9.38 -12.00 -0.56
N ASP A 201 -10.22 -12.96 -0.18
CA ASP A 201 -9.78 -14.36 0.01
C ASP A 201 -9.76 -15.15 -1.31
N ILE A 202 -8.69 -14.98 -2.09
CA ILE A 202 -8.41 -15.81 -3.28
C ILE A 202 -7.34 -16.83 -2.92
N LYS A 203 -7.73 -18.09 -2.70
CA LYS A 203 -6.79 -19.16 -2.35
C LYS A 203 -5.77 -19.42 -3.46
N ALA A 204 -4.52 -19.71 -3.09
CA ALA A 204 -3.47 -20.05 -4.06
C ALA A 204 -3.85 -21.25 -4.96
N GLY A 205 -4.57 -22.24 -4.41
CA GLY A 205 -5.10 -23.37 -5.18
C GLY A 205 -6.10 -22.95 -6.27
N THR A 206 -6.92 -21.93 -6.00
CA THR A 206 -7.86 -21.36 -6.97
C THR A 206 -7.11 -20.70 -8.13
N ILE A 207 -6.05 -19.94 -7.84
CA ILE A 207 -5.20 -19.31 -8.85
C ILE A 207 -4.54 -20.38 -9.74
N ARG A 208 -3.97 -21.43 -9.13
CA ARG A 208 -3.39 -22.56 -9.88
C ARG A 208 -4.42 -23.23 -10.79
N THR A 209 -5.64 -23.42 -10.28
CA THR A 209 -6.75 -24.00 -11.05
C THR A 209 -7.12 -23.11 -12.23
N TRP A 210 -7.14 -21.78 -12.05
CA TRP A 210 -7.37 -20.84 -13.15
C TRP A 210 -6.27 -20.87 -14.20
N GLY A 211 -5.00 -20.96 -13.77
CA GLY A 211 -3.87 -21.13 -14.68
C GLY A 211 -3.98 -22.42 -15.50
N HIS A 212 -4.22 -23.56 -14.84
CA HIS A 212 -4.41 -24.86 -15.52
C HIS A 212 -5.59 -24.86 -16.49
N ARG A 213 -6.65 -24.09 -16.19
CA ARG A 213 -7.84 -23.96 -17.05
C ARG A 213 -7.67 -22.92 -18.16
N GLY A 214 -6.52 -22.27 -18.28
CA GLY A 214 -6.26 -21.22 -19.27
C GLY A 214 -7.06 -19.92 -19.05
N ILE A 215 -7.64 -19.75 -17.85
CA ILE A 215 -8.43 -18.55 -17.49
C ILE A 215 -7.52 -17.34 -17.28
N ILE A 216 -6.36 -17.57 -16.67
CA ILE A 216 -5.28 -16.60 -16.51
C ILE A 216 -4.03 -17.17 -17.18
N LYS A 217 -3.20 -16.31 -17.77
CA LYS A 217 -1.98 -16.72 -18.47
C LYS A 217 -0.76 -16.33 -17.64
N PRO A 218 0.21 -17.24 -17.45
CA PRO A 218 1.47 -16.88 -16.83
C PRO A 218 2.25 -15.93 -17.74
N ILE A 219 2.86 -14.90 -17.16
CA ILE A 219 3.73 -13.95 -17.89
C ILE A 219 5.19 -14.37 -17.84
N GLU A 220 5.58 -15.13 -16.82
CA GLU A 220 6.93 -15.69 -16.65
C GLU A 220 6.86 -16.89 -15.69
N HIS A 221 8.02 -17.50 -15.45
CA HIS A 221 8.18 -18.55 -14.45
C HIS A 221 9.29 -18.15 -13.46
N ASN A 222 9.05 -18.38 -12.18
CA ASN A 222 10.07 -18.28 -11.13
C ASN A 222 10.40 -19.70 -10.67
N GLY A 223 11.49 -20.26 -11.19
CA GLY A 223 11.77 -21.69 -11.10
C GLY A 223 10.64 -22.50 -11.73
N ASN A 224 10.08 -23.45 -10.98
CA ASN A 224 8.95 -24.27 -11.45
C ASN A 224 7.57 -23.64 -11.18
N ALA A 225 7.52 -22.44 -10.59
CA ALA A 225 6.27 -21.77 -10.25
C ALA A 225 5.87 -20.75 -11.33
N PRO A 226 4.66 -20.83 -11.90
CA PRO A 226 4.17 -19.82 -12.83
C PRO A 226 3.94 -18.49 -12.10
N VAL A 227 4.28 -17.39 -12.76
CA VAL A 227 4.10 -16.01 -12.28
C VAL A 227 2.99 -15.35 -13.09
N TYR A 228 2.08 -14.70 -12.39
CA TYR A 228 0.91 -14.03 -12.96
C TYR A 228 0.91 -12.54 -12.60
N LEU A 229 0.22 -11.75 -13.41
CA LEU A 229 -0.11 -10.38 -13.05
C LEU A 229 -1.23 -10.36 -12.01
N ILE A 230 -1.11 -9.47 -11.03
CA ILE A 230 -2.15 -9.27 -10.01
C ILE A 230 -3.52 -8.95 -10.65
N TRP A 231 -3.51 -8.16 -11.72
CA TRP A 231 -4.72 -7.71 -12.41
C TRP A 231 -5.51 -8.86 -13.05
N ASP A 232 -4.82 -9.84 -13.64
CA ASP A 232 -5.47 -10.99 -14.28
C ASP A 232 -6.20 -11.85 -13.26
N ILE A 233 -5.60 -12.00 -12.07
CA ILE A 233 -6.23 -12.71 -10.94
C ILE A 233 -7.44 -11.95 -10.42
N TRP A 234 -7.33 -10.62 -10.26
CA TRP A 234 -8.44 -9.78 -9.85
C TRP A 234 -9.60 -9.82 -10.85
N GLN A 235 -9.32 -9.72 -12.16
CA GLN A 235 -10.32 -9.86 -13.21
C GLN A 235 -10.98 -11.24 -13.19
N ALA A 236 -10.21 -12.32 -13.04
CA ALA A 236 -10.76 -13.65 -12.90
C ALA A 236 -11.69 -13.71 -11.68
N HIS A 237 -11.23 -13.26 -10.51
CA HIS A 237 -12.03 -13.26 -9.29
C HIS A 237 -13.34 -12.49 -9.43
N THR A 238 -13.31 -11.27 -9.98
CA THR A 238 -14.50 -10.43 -10.15
C THR A 238 -15.48 -11.00 -11.19
N ARG A 239 -14.99 -11.54 -12.31
CA ARG A 239 -15.81 -12.22 -13.33
C ARG A 239 -16.48 -13.48 -12.76
N PHE A 240 -15.75 -14.31 -12.01
CA PHE A 240 -16.29 -15.55 -11.44
C PHE A 240 -17.12 -15.34 -10.16
N ALA A 241 -16.88 -14.28 -9.39
CA ALA A 241 -17.76 -13.89 -8.28
C ALA A 241 -19.16 -13.55 -8.81
N GLY A 242 -19.26 -12.86 -9.96
CA GLY A 242 -20.51 -12.66 -10.69
C GLY A 242 -21.14 -13.97 -11.17
N TYR A 243 -20.34 -14.87 -11.75
CA TYR A 243 -20.79 -16.19 -12.22
C TYR A 243 -21.34 -17.09 -11.10
N ASN A 244 -20.67 -17.12 -9.94
CA ASN A 244 -21.12 -17.87 -8.76
C ASN A 244 -22.38 -17.27 -8.14
N ARG A 245 -22.57 -15.93 -8.17
CA ARG A 245 -23.81 -15.27 -7.75
C ARG A 245 -24.97 -15.64 -8.67
N ALA A 246 -24.77 -15.56 -9.99
CA ALA A 246 -25.76 -15.94 -11.00
C ALA A 246 -26.17 -17.41 -10.87
N ARG A 247 -25.20 -18.32 -10.64
CA ARG A 247 -25.45 -19.75 -10.43
C ARG A 247 -26.18 -20.07 -9.11
N ARG A 248 -25.94 -19.31 -8.04
CA ARG A 248 -26.70 -19.46 -6.77
C ARG A 248 -28.14 -18.97 -6.93
N HIS A 249 -28.37 -17.85 -7.63
CA HIS A 249 -29.71 -17.35 -7.94
C HIS A 249 -30.49 -18.27 -8.91
N SER A 250 -29.81 -18.92 -9.85
CA SER A 250 -30.46 -19.89 -10.74
C SER A 250 -30.84 -21.18 -10.01
N LYS A 251 -30.06 -21.61 -9.00
CA LYS A 251 -30.40 -22.76 -8.15
C LYS A 251 -31.54 -22.45 -7.17
N SER A 252 -31.59 -21.25 -6.58
CA SER A 252 -32.69 -20.90 -5.66
C SER A 252 -34.05 -20.80 -6.35
N ARG A 253 -34.08 -20.39 -7.64
CA ARG A 253 -35.29 -20.41 -8.46
C ARG A 253 -35.73 -21.82 -8.91
N ALA A 254 -34.80 -22.77 -8.99
CA ALA A 254 -35.09 -24.15 -9.40
C ALA A 254 -35.65 -25.03 -8.27
N THR A 255 -35.55 -24.58 -7.01
CA THR A 255 -36.12 -25.25 -5.82
C THR A 255 -37.44 -24.62 -5.34
N SER A 256 -38.06 -23.75 -6.15
CA SER A 256 -39.34 -23.09 -5.83
C SER A 256 -40.45 -23.45 -6.82
N VAL A 257 -40.36 -24.63 -7.44
CA VAL A 257 -41.42 -25.24 -8.26
C VAL A 257 -41.64 -26.66 -7.79
#